data_AF-A0A814CSC6-F1
#
_entry.id   AF-A0A814CSC6-F1
#
_cell.length_a   1.000
_cell.length_b   1.000
_cell.length_c   1.000
_cell.angle_alpha   90.00
_cell.angle_beta   90.00
_cell.angle_gamma   90.00
#
_symmetry.space_group_name_H-M   'P 1'
#
loop_
_entity.id
_entity.type
_entity.pdbx_description
1 polymer ?
#
loop_
_entity_poly.entity_id
_entity_poly.type
_entity_poly.pdbx_seq_one_letter_code
_entity_poly.pdbx_strand_id
1 'polypeptide(L)'
;MFNERTFGQALAAFLIVLSLIALMTLIYFLLEDIIKERIEPHPLSGFKSYEVREFSSVSRQPSIHSEAAVPIPTPTPLTPQPRLPTPPIPTPPRKESISAIVQKPVVDVNKVRQELLLAIDQRTIERLENAIQQVKDNNFTQELKYEYERALEVLSRLMKIEQMKIKVLRLNQATIAELHSYTKPPEEVPTVMKATFLLLGHSEKDLQDWSQIQNLLGRLGRESVRRRCYELNPLGIPVDKAREAKAILRNYDLLRVSEISVGLSAFYSWAATMIEEREKLLESQRRIR
;
A
#
# COMPACT_ATOMS: atom_id res chain seq x y z
N MET A 1 -11.95 53.44 -44.20
CA MET A 1 -10.87 52.61 -44.77
C MET A 1 -10.20 51.86 -43.63
N PHE A 2 -10.37 50.55 -43.53
CA PHE A 2 -9.65 49.73 -42.55
C PHE A 2 -8.21 49.54 -43.03
N ASN A 3 -7.24 49.77 -42.17
CA ASN A 3 -5.82 49.68 -42.51
C ASN A 3 -5.43 48.19 -42.63
N GLU A 4 -5.15 47.72 -43.85
CA GLU A 4 -4.81 46.31 -44.11
C GLU A 4 -3.60 45.83 -43.29
N ARG A 5 -2.67 46.74 -42.95
CA ARG A 5 -1.50 46.41 -42.14
C ARG A 5 -1.85 46.04 -40.70
N THR A 6 -2.83 46.70 -40.09
CA THR A 6 -3.24 46.41 -38.71
C THR A 6 -3.99 45.09 -38.61
N PHE A 7 -4.74 44.73 -39.65
CA PHE A 7 -5.42 43.43 -39.72
C PHE A 7 -4.44 42.27 -39.84
N GLY A 8 -3.41 42.40 -40.69
CA GLY A 8 -2.37 41.37 -40.83
C GLY A 8 -1.59 41.10 -39.54
N GLN A 9 -1.25 42.15 -38.78
CA GLN A 9 -0.57 42.00 -37.48
C GLN A 9 -1.44 41.33 -36.42
N ALA A 10 -2.73 41.69 -36.35
CA ALA A 10 -3.68 41.07 -35.43
C ALA A 10 -3.89 39.59 -35.75
N LEU A 11 -4.00 39.24 -37.04
CA LEU A 11 -4.12 37.84 -37.46
C LEU A 11 -2.86 37.02 -37.15
N ALA A 12 -1.67 37.58 -37.38
CA ALA A 12 -0.42 36.92 -37.04
C ALA A 12 -0.28 36.66 -35.53
N ALA A 13 -0.61 37.65 -34.70
CA ALA A 13 -0.61 37.49 -33.24
C ALA A 13 -1.60 36.41 -32.78
N PHE A 14 -2.80 36.38 -33.37
CA PHE A 14 -3.81 35.36 -33.07
C PHE A 14 -3.33 33.94 -33.43
N LEU A 15 -2.70 33.77 -34.59
CA LEU A 15 -2.17 32.47 -35.02
C LEU A 15 -1.02 31.99 -34.10
N ILE A 16 -0.17 32.90 -33.60
CA ILE A 16 0.88 32.55 -32.62
C ILE A 16 0.25 32.04 -31.32
N VAL A 17 -0.78 32.74 -30.81
CA VAL A 17 -1.47 32.31 -29.58
C VAL A 17 -2.12 30.95 -29.77
N LEU A 18 -2.79 30.70 -30.90
CA LEU A 18 -3.36 29.39 -31.21
C LEU A 18 -2.30 28.29 -31.28
N SER A 19 -1.14 28.58 -31.89
CA SER A 19 -0.01 27.64 -31.96
C SER A 19 0.54 27.29 -30.56
N LEU A 20 0.66 28.28 -29.67
CA LEU A 20 1.11 28.05 -28.30
C LEU A 20 0.11 27.22 -27.49
N ILE A 21 -1.19 27.46 -27.66
CA ILE A 21 -2.25 26.66 -27.01
C ILE A 21 -2.21 25.20 -27.50
N ALA A 22 -2.02 24.98 -28.81
CA ALA A 22 -1.89 23.65 -29.38
C ALA A 22 -0.65 22.92 -28.83
N LEU A 23 0.49 23.62 -28.74
CA LEU A 23 1.73 23.08 -28.17
C LEU A 23 1.57 22.71 -26.69
N MET A 24 0.93 23.58 -25.90
CA MET A 24 0.65 23.30 -24.48
C MET A 24 -0.27 22.09 -24.30
N THR A 25 -1.28 21.94 -25.16
CA THR A 25 -2.18 20.78 -25.15
C THR A 25 -1.41 19.49 -25.49
N LEU A 26 -0.52 19.53 -26.48
CA LEU A 26 0.32 18.39 -26.86
C LEU A 26 1.29 18.00 -25.73
N ILE A 27 1.93 18.98 -25.09
CA ILE A 27 2.81 18.75 -23.94
C ILE A 27 2.04 18.11 -22.78
N TYR A 28 0.82 18.59 -22.51
CA TYR A 28 -0.03 18.02 -21.46
C TYR A 28 -0.39 16.56 -21.76
N PHE A 29 -0.72 16.24 -23.01
CA PHE A 29 -1.04 14.86 -23.43
C PHE A 29 0.17 13.92 -23.30
N LEU A 30 1.34 14.38 -23.75
CA LEU A 30 2.60 13.62 -23.61
C LEU A 30 2.98 13.40 -22.13
N LEU A 31 2.77 14.41 -21.28
CA LEU A 31 2.97 14.27 -19.84
C LEU A 31 1.98 13.28 -19.22
N GLU A 32 0.72 13.29 -19.66
CA GLU A 32 -0.29 12.34 -19.18
C GLU A 32 0.06 10.89 -19.57
N ASP A 33 0.54 10.66 -20.79
CA ASP A 33 0.98 9.34 -21.26
C ASP A 33 2.24 8.87 -20.50
N ILE A 34 3.24 9.73 -20.31
CA ILE A 34 4.45 9.41 -19.52
C ILE A 34 4.08 9.11 -18.05
N ILE A 35 3.12 9.86 -17.49
CA ILE A 35 2.65 9.65 -16.12
C ILE A 35 1.86 8.33 -16.02
N LYS A 36 1.02 8.00 -17.02
CA LYS A 36 0.31 6.71 -17.05
C LYS A 36 1.28 5.53 -17.18
N GLU A 37 2.26 5.62 -18.07
CA GLU A 37 3.23 4.55 -18.29
C GLU A 37 4.14 4.32 -17.06
N ARG A 38 4.36 5.35 -16.24
CA ARG A 38 5.15 5.24 -15.01
C ARG A 38 4.33 4.91 -13.74
N ILE A 39 3.00 5.03 -13.80
CA ILE A 39 2.08 4.83 -12.65
C ILE A 39 1.15 3.63 -12.84
N GLU A 40 1.11 2.99 -14.01
CA GLU A 40 0.60 1.62 -14.11
C GLU A 40 1.44 0.73 -13.17
N PRO A 41 0.89 0.26 -12.04
CA PRO A 41 1.61 -0.71 -11.24
C PRO A 41 1.80 -1.91 -12.15
N HIS A 42 3.05 -2.34 -12.36
CA HIS A 42 3.29 -3.69 -12.83
C HIS A 42 2.30 -4.60 -12.09
N PRO A 43 1.45 -5.38 -12.80
CA PRO A 43 0.66 -6.37 -12.11
C PRO A 43 1.66 -7.16 -11.28
N LEU A 44 1.43 -7.25 -9.97
CA LEU A 44 2.18 -8.12 -9.07
C LEU A 44 1.90 -9.57 -9.49
N SER A 45 2.35 -9.95 -10.69
CA SER A 45 2.27 -11.28 -11.26
C SER A 45 3.37 -12.10 -10.60
N GLY A 46 3.14 -12.48 -9.36
CA GLY A 46 4.08 -13.31 -8.63
C GLY A 46 3.73 -13.53 -7.16
N PHE A 47 3.01 -12.61 -6.52
CA PHE A 47 2.64 -12.79 -5.13
C PHE A 47 1.26 -13.41 -5.00
N LYS A 48 1.24 -14.75 -4.91
CA LYS A 48 0.16 -15.46 -4.21
C LYS A 48 -0.02 -14.78 -2.85
N SER A 49 -1.24 -14.36 -2.58
CA SER A 49 -1.70 -13.87 -1.29
C SER A 49 -1.12 -14.74 -0.19
N TYR A 50 -0.19 -14.20 0.61
CA TYR A 50 0.15 -14.83 1.88
C TYR A 50 -1.06 -14.60 2.77
N GLU A 51 -1.96 -15.56 2.77
CA GLU A 51 -3.00 -15.73 3.77
C GLU A 51 -2.26 -15.88 5.11
N VAL A 52 -2.14 -14.77 5.83
CA VAL A 52 -1.67 -14.74 7.20
C VAL A 52 -2.70 -15.52 8.00
N ARG A 53 -2.46 -16.82 8.18
CA ARG A 53 -3.21 -17.63 9.14
C ARG A 53 -2.99 -17.02 10.51
N GLU A 54 -3.99 -16.30 10.99
CA GLU A 54 -4.12 -15.92 12.39
C GLU A 54 -4.07 -17.20 13.23
N PHE A 55 -2.94 -17.41 13.91
CA PHE A 55 -2.87 -18.38 15.01
C PHE A 55 -3.58 -17.77 16.22
N SER A 56 -4.92 -17.77 16.18
CA SER A 56 -5.74 -17.57 17.36
C SER A 56 -5.87 -18.90 18.10
N SER A 57 -5.04 -19.08 19.13
CA SER A 57 -5.18 -20.15 20.12
C SER A 57 -6.41 -19.87 20.99
N VAL A 58 -7.57 -20.35 20.58
CA VAL A 58 -8.78 -20.43 21.41
C VAL A 58 -9.01 -21.89 21.77
N SER A 59 -8.71 -22.23 23.01
CA SER A 59 -9.12 -23.46 23.66
C SER A 59 -10.64 -23.43 23.83
N ARG A 60 -11.36 -24.27 23.08
CA ARG A 60 -12.77 -24.62 23.35
C ARG A 60 -12.90 -26.13 23.36
N GLN A 61 -13.34 -26.65 24.50
CA GLN A 61 -13.81 -28.02 24.64
C GLN A 61 -15.03 -28.25 23.74
N PRO A 62 -15.18 -29.43 23.11
CA PRO A 62 -16.42 -29.78 22.44
C PRO A 62 -17.40 -30.41 23.43
N SER A 63 -18.56 -29.75 23.55
CA SER A 63 -19.79 -30.29 24.12
C SER A 63 -20.34 -31.40 23.23
N ILE A 64 -20.58 -32.55 23.83
CA ILE A 64 -21.16 -33.76 23.23
C ILE A 64 -22.64 -33.48 22.92
N HIS A 65 -23.00 -33.48 21.64
CA HIS A 65 -24.38 -33.73 21.22
C HIS A 65 -24.41 -34.91 20.25
N SER A 66 -25.20 -35.89 20.67
CA SER A 66 -25.52 -37.14 19.98
C SER A 66 -26.29 -36.87 18.69
N GLU A 67 -25.72 -37.24 17.55
CA GLU A 67 -26.39 -37.20 16.25
C GLU A 67 -26.39 -38.60 15.62
N ALA A 68 -27.53 -38.93 15.02
CA ALA A 68 -28.03 -40.28 14.77
C ALA A 68 -27.25 -41.07 13.71
N ALA A 69 -27.23 -42.38 13.90
CA ALA A 69 -26.60 -43.36 13.01
C ALA A 69 -27.21 -43.35 11.59
N VAL A 70 -26.36 -43.07 10.60
CA VAL A 70 -26.66 -43.26 9.18
C VAL A 70 -26.33 -44.72 8.78
N PRO A 71 -27.21 -45.43 8.06
CA PRO A 71 -26.98 -46.82 7.68
C PRO A 71 -25.86 -46.96 6.63
N ILE A 72 -25.00 -47.95 6.85
CA ILE A 72 -23.86 -48.33 6.01
C ILE A 72 -24.38 -49.02 4.73
N PRO A 73 -24.03 -48.56 3.51
CA PRO A 73 -24.38 -49.27 2.28
C PRO A 73 -23.51 -50.52 2.08
N THR A 74 -24.19 -51.61 1.74
CA THR A 74 -23.64 -52.94 1.41
C THR A 74 -22.69 -52.88 0.20
N PRO A 75 -21.55 -53.61 0.20
CA PRO A 75 -20.61 -53.62 -0.93
C PRO A 75 -21.15 -54.40 -2.12
N THR A 76 -21.20 -53.73 -3.28
CA THR A 76 -21.51 -54.32 -4.59
C THR A 76 -20.38 -55.24 -5.08
N PRO A 77 -20.67 -56.41 -5.68
CA PRO A 77 -19.66 -57.30 -6.24
C PRO A 77 -18.93 -56.69 -7.45
N LEU A 78 -17.59 -56.71 -7.42
CA LEU A 78 -16.73 -56.24 -8.51
C LEU A 78 -16.77 -57.20 -9.71
N THR A 79 -17.17 -56.69 -10.86
CA THR A 79 -17.06 -57.38 -12.16
C THR A 79 -15.59 -57.42 -12.61
N PRO A 80 -15.09 -58.54 -13.18
CA PRO A 80 -13.71 -58.63 -13.68
C PRO A 80 -13.49 -57.70 -14.88
N GLN A 81 -12.55 -56.76 -14.76
CA GLN A 81 -12.13 -55.92 -15.89
C GLN A 81 -11.25 -56.71 -16.88
N PRO A 82 -11.40 -56.51 -18.20
CA PRO A 82 -10.51 -57.09 -19.22
C PRO A 82 -9.09 -56.51 -19.12
N ARG A 83 -8.08 -57.36 -19.28
CA ARG A 83 -6.66 -56.94 -19.28
C ARG A 83 -6.37 -56.06 -20.51
N LEU A 84 -5.93 -54.83 -20.26
CA LEU A 84 -5.37 -53.95 -21.29
C LEU A 84 -4.05 -54.52 -21.82
N PRO A 85 -3.76 -54.38 -23.13
CA PRO A 85 -2.49 -54.77 -23.72
C PRO A 85 -1.34 -53.91 -23.18
N THR A 86 -0.22 -54.55 -22.89
CA THR A 86 1.02 -53.93 -22.40
C THR A 86 1.55 -52.87 -23.38
N PRO A 87 1.89 -51.65 -22.91
CA PRO A 87 2.50 -50.64 -23.75
C PRO A 87 3.93 -51.05 -24.19
N PRO A 88 4.38 -50.61 -25.38
CA PRO A 88 5.71 -50.92 -25.90
C PRO A 88 6.81 -50.29 -25.03
N ILE A 89 7.89 -51.05 -24.85
CA ILE A 89 9.07 -50.69 -24.05
C ILE A 89 9.70 -49.41 -24.64
N PRO A 90 9.83 -48.32 -23.86
CA PRO A 90 10.49 -47.10 -24.31
C PRO A 90 11.99 -47.36 -24.53
N THR A 91 12.47 -46.93 -25.69
CA THR A 91 13.89 -46.99 -26.09
C THR A 91 14.72 -46.07 -25.18
N PRO A 92 15.93 -46.48 -24.75
CA PRO A 92 16.73 -45.68 -23.83
C PRO A 92 17.14 -44.34 -24.47
N PRO A 93 17.02 -43.22 -23.74
CA PRO A 93 17.39 -41.91 -24.25
C PRO A 93 18.91 -41.83 -24.50
N ARG A 94 19.23 -41.22 -25.64
CA ARG A 94 20.56 -40.91 -26.13
C ARG A 94 21.32 -40.08 -25.09
N LYS A 95 22.55 -40.48 -24.77
CA LYS A 95 23.47 -39.77 -23.87
C LYS A 95 23.85 -38.41 -24.47
N GLU A 96 23.04 -37.40 -24.22
CA GLU A 96 23.40 -36.01 -24.51
C GLU A 96 24.24 -35.45 -23.35
N SER A 97 25.47 -35.12 -23.71
CA SER A 97 26.49 -34.29 -23.06
C SER A 97 26.08 -33.58 -21.75
N ILE A 98 26.47 -34.17 -20.62
CA ILE A 98 26.55 -33.51 -19.31
C ILE A 98 27.79 -32.61 -19.33
N SER A 99 27.70 -31.37 -19.80
CA SER A 99 28.81 -30.42 -19.70
C SER A 99 28.33 -28.97 -19.66
N ALA A 100 27.89 -28.54 -18.49
CA ALA A 100 28.09 -27.19 -17.93
C ALA A 100 27.29 -27.06 -16.62
N ILE A 101 27.77 -27.71 -15.54
CA ILE A 101 27.33 -27.33 -14.19
C ILE A 101 27.98 -25.98 -13.91
N VAL A 102 27.28 -24.89 -14.26
CA VAL A 102 27.66 -23.54 -13.87
C VAL A 102 27.54 -23.49 -12.34
N GLN A 103 28.68 -23.61 -11.65
CA GLN A 103 28.72 -23.43 -10.20
C GLN A 103 28.32 -21.98 -9.91
N LYS A 104 27.13 -21.81 -9.34
CA LYS A 104 26.66 -20.50 -8.85
C LYS A 104 27.70 -20.03 -7.81
N PRO A 105 28.23 -18.79 -7.93
CA PRO A 105 29.24 -18.29 -7.00
C PRO A 105 28.71 -18.40 -5.58
N VAL A 106 29.52 -18.96 -4.68
CA VAL A 106 29.17 -19.10 -3.26
C VAL A 106 29.03 -17.70 -2.67
N VAL A 107 27.80 -17.31 -2.34
CA VAL A 107 27.51 -16.02 -1.72
C VAL A 107 27.76 -16.13 -0.22
N ASP A 108 28.54 -15.22 0.35
CA ASP A 108 28.78 -15.14 1.80
C ASP A 108 27.51 -14.71 2.54
N VAL A 109 27.09 -15.52 3.51
CA VAL A 109 25.91 -15.25 4.36
C VAL A 109 26.03 -13.93 5.13
N ASN A 110 27.24 -13.55 5.55
CA ASN A 110 27.44 -12.30 6.29
C ASN A 110 27.19 -11.08 5.42
N LYS A 111 27.55 -11.16 4.14
CA LYS A 111 27.27 -10.11 3.16
C LYS A 111 25.76 -9.94 2.98
N VAL A 112 25.03 -11.04 2.79
CA VAL A 112 23.56 -11.01 2.67
C VAL A 112 22.90 -10.47 3.93
N ARG A 113 23.40 -10.86 5.12
CA ARG A 113 22.94 -10.32 6.41
C ARG A 113 23.10 -8.80 6.47
N GLN A 114 24.28 -8.29 6.11
CA GLN A 114 24.54 -6.85 6.12
C GLN A 114 23.62 -6.09 5.15
N GLU A 115 23.43 -6.60 3.94
CA GLU A 115 22.51 -6.00 2.96
C GLU A 115 21.07 -5.96 3.48
N LEU A 116 20.61 -7.03 4.13
CA LEU A 116 19.29 -7.10 4.75
C LEU A 116 19.12 -6.08 5.88
N LEU A 117 20.11 -5.97 6.78
CA LEU A 117 20.09 -5.00 7.87
C LEU A 117 20.07 -3.55 7.34
N LEU A 118 20.89 -3.25 6.32
CA LEU A 118 20.89 -1.95 5.67
C LEU A 118 19.53 -1.63 5.03
N ALA A 119 18.89 -2.61 4.39
CA ALA A 119 17.57 -2.43 3.81
C ALA A 119 16.48 -2.18 4.87
N ILE A 120 16.55 -2.89 6.01
CA ILE A 120 15.67 -2.67 7.17
C ILE A 120 15.81 -1.23 7.68
N ASP A 121 17.04 -0.74 7.81
CA ASP A 121 17.33 0.60 8.33
C ASP A 121 16.94 1.71 7.34
N GLN A 122 17.12 1.48 6.04
CA GLN A 122 16.76 2.43 4.98
C GLN A 122 15.25 2.53 4.73
N ARG A 123 14.47 1.51 5.14
CA ARG A 123 13.00 1.51 5.05
C ARG A 123 12.46 1.83 3.65
N THR A 124 13.13 1.35 2.62
CA THR A 124 12.69 1.49 1.23
C THR A 124 12.12 0.16 0.75
N ILE A 125 10.88 0.16 0.26
CA ILE A 125 10.15 -1.06 -0.16
C ILE A 125 10.99 -1.89 -1.13
N GLU A 126 11.42 -1.29 -2.24
CA GLU A 126 12.20 -1.96 -3.30
C GLU A 126 13.49 -2.62 -2.76
N ARG A 127 14.28 -1.90 -1.96
CA ARG A 127 15.51 -2.44 -1.38
C ARG A 127 15.23 -3.59 -0.41
N LEU A 128 14.17 -3.48 0.37
CA LEU A 128 13.78 -4.49 1.34
C LEU A 128 13.27 -5.75 0.66
N GLU A 129 12.45 -5.63 -0.38
CA GLU A 129 12.01 -6.74 -1.23
C GLU A 129 13.19 -7.45 -1.89
N ASN A 130 14.11 -6.69 -2.48
CA ASN A 130 15.32 -7.24 -3.10
C ASN A 130 16.19 -7.99 -2.09
N ALA A 131 16.42 -7.42 -0.90
CA ALA A 131 17.22 -8.08 0.13
C ALA A 131 16.53 -9.34 0.69
N ILE A 132 15.21 -9.31 0.90
CA ILE A 132 14.41 -10.48 1.30
C ILE A 132 14.49 -11.58 0.22
N GLN A 133 14.42 -11.21 -1.06
CA GLN A 133 14.51 -12.16 -2.15
C GLN A 133 15.90 -12.79 -2.24
N GLN A 134 16.98 -12.02 -2.02
CA GLN A 134 18.33 -12.57 -1.94
C GLN A 134 18.48 -13.61 -0.82
N VAL A 135 17.86 -13.40 0.35
CA VAL A 135 17.88 -14.39 1.44
C VAL A 135 17.20 -15.69 1.00
N LYS A 136 16.06 -15.59 0.31
CA LYS A 136 15.31 -16.74 -0.23
C LYS A 136 16.11 -17.49 -1.29
N ASP A 137 16.67 -16.78 -2.28
CA ASP A 137 17.36 -17.36 -3.42
C ASP A 137 18.65 -18.09 -3.06
N ASN A 138 19.23 -17.74 -1.90
CA ASN A 138 20.41 -18.40 -1.34
C ASN A 138 20.09 -19.39 -0.20
N ASN A 139 18.80 -19.63 0.10
CA ASN A 139 18.33 -20.52 1.16
C ASN A 139 18.81 -20.14 2.58
N PHE A 140 19.08 -18.87 2.84
CA PHE A 140 19.55 -18.39 4.15
C PHE A 140 18.43 -18.07 5.14
N THR A 141 17.17 -18.40 4.82
CA THR A 141 16.00 -18.09 5.66
C THR A 141 16.11 -18.62 7.09
N GLN A 142 16.69 -19.81 7.30
CA GLN A 142 16.85 -20.38 8.65
C GLN A 142 18.03 -19.75 9.41
N GLU A 143 19.14 -19.50 8.72
CA GLU A 143 20.34 -18.94 9.32
C GLU A 143 20.16 -17.46 9.69
N LEU A 144 19.37 -16.73 8.91
CA LEU A 144 19.04 -15.31 9.10
C LEU A 144 17.59 -15.12 9.60
N LYS A 145 17.05 -16.11 10.33
CA LYS A 145 15.63 -16.16 10.69
C LYS A 145 15.13 -14.87 11.32
N TYR A 146 15.84 -14.35 12.32
CA TYR A 146 15.41 -13.17 13.06
C TYR A 146 15.40 -11.90 12.20
N GLU A 147 16.46 -11.67 11.42
CA GLU A 147 16.57 -10.53 10.52
C GLU A 147 15.55 -10.62 9.38
N TYR A 148 15.33 -11.83 8.86
CA TYR A 148 14.36 -12.09 7.80
C TYR A 148 12.92 -11.85 8.25
N GLU A 149 12.52 -12.36 9.42
CA GLU A 149 11.21 -12.11 10.01
C GLU A 149 11.00 -10.61 10.28
N ARG A 150 12.02 -9.94 10.83
CA ARG A 150 12.00 -8.48 11.05
C ARG A 150 11.86 -7.71 9.74
N ALA A 151 12.55 -8.12 8.67
CA ALA A 151 12.44 -7.50 7.36
C ALA A 151 11.03 -7.62 6.79
N LEU A 152 10.41 -8.81 6.89
CA LEU A 152 9.02 -9.03 6.45
C LEU A 152 8.03 -8.14 7.22
N GLU A 153 8.20 -8.02 8.54
CA GLU A 153 7.36 -7.13 9.37
C GLU A 153 7.49 -5.67 8.93
N VAL A 154 8.72 -5.19 8.69
CA VAL A 154 8.96 -3.83 8.22
C VAL A 154 8.36 -3.63 6.83
N LEU A 155 8.54 -4.57 5.91
CA LEU A 155 7.98 -4.50 4.56
C LEU A 155 6.45 -4.40 4.59
N SER A 156 5.79 -5.28 5.35
CA SER A 156 4.34 -5.28 5.50
C SER A 156 3.81 -3.93 5.99
N ARG A 157 4.48 -3.32 6.97
CA ARG A 157 4.11 -1.99 7.48
C ARG A 157 4.31 -0.89 6.43
N LEU A 158 5.43 -0.89 5.71
CA LEU A 158 5.69 0.08 4.64
C LEU A 158 4.66 -0.02 3.51
N MET A 159 4.30 -1.24 3.11
CA MET A 159 3.24 -1.47 2.12
C MET A 159 1.89 -0.97 2.61
N LYS A 160 1.52 -1.21 3.88
CA LYS A 160 0.27 -0.69 4.48
C LYS A 160 0.23 0.84 4.44
N ILE A 161 1.34 1.50 4.78
CA ILE A 161 1.45 2.97 4.72
C ILE A 161 1.26 3.47 3.28
N GLU A 162 1.97 2.87 2.32
CA GLU A 162 1.86 3.26 0.91
C GLU A 162 0.45 3.06 0.37
N GLN A 163 -0.19 1.94 0.71
CA GLN A 163 -1.58 1.66 0.36
C GLN A 163 -2.52 2.75 0.91
N MET A 164 -2.37 3.15 2.17
CA MET A 164 -3.22 4.18 2.78
C MET A 164 -2.96 5.57 2.19
N LYS A 165 -1.69 5.89 1.87
CA LYS A 165 -1.32 7.12 1.17
C LYS A 165 -1.96 7.21 -0.21
N ILE A 166 -1.87 6.14 -0.98
CA ILE A 166 -2.51 6.03 -2.30
C ILE A 166 -4.04 6.14 -2.17
N LYS A 167 -4.64 5.49 -1.17
CA LYS A 167 -6.09 5.56 -0.91
C LYS A 167 -6.56 7.00 -0.70
N VAL A 168 -5.86 7.78 0.13
CA VAL A 168 -6.18 9.20 0.35
C VAL A 168 -5.90 10.04 -0.90
N LEU A 169 -4.79 9.80 -1.60
CA LEU A 169 -4.44 10.54 -2.82
C LEU A 169 -5.51 10.38 -3.91
N ARG A 170 -6.02 9.15 -4.07
CA ARG A 170 -7.04 8.78 -5.07
C ARG A 170 -8.47 9.17 -4.71
N LEU A 171 -8.71 9.77 -3.54
CA LEU A 171 -10.03 10.33 -3.24
C LEU A 171 -10.41 11.35 -4.32
N ASN A 172 -11.63 11.21 -4.84
CA ASN A 172 -12.13 12.13 -5.86
C ASN A 172 -12.40 13.52 -5.25
N GLN A 173 -12.42 14.55 -6.10
CA GLN A 173 -12.63 15.92 -5.63
C GLN A 173 -14.02 16.13 -5.00
N ALA A 174 -15.03 15.39 -5.47
CA ALA A 174 -16.38 15.44 -4.93
C ALA A 174 -16.45 15.01 -3.45
N THR A 175 -15.70 13.98 -3.07
CA THR A 175 -15.62 13.49 -1.67
C THR A 175 -14.98 14.54 -0.77
N ILE A 176 -13.94 15.24 -1.23
CA ILE A 176 -13.34 16.33 -0.46
C ILE A 176 -14.33 17.51 -0.35
N ALA A 177 -15.05 17.81 -1.44
CA ALA A 177 -16.07 18.86 -1.44
C ALA A 177 -17.24 18.52 -0.50
N GLU A 178 -17.67 17.26 -0.42
CA GLU A 178 -18.66 16.76 0.52
C GLU A 178 -18.23 17.06 1.97
N LEU A 179 -17.03 16.60 2.36
CA LEU A 179 -16.48 16.88 3.69
C LEU A 179 -16.37 18.38 3.98
N HIS A 180 -15.95 19.18 3.00
CA HIS A 180 -15.84 20.63 3.13
C HIS A 180 -17.20 21.32 3.26
N SER A 181 -18.25 20.79 2.62
CA SER A 181 -19.57 21.44 2.53
C SER A 181 -20.42 21.38 3.80
N TYR A 182 -20.03 20.59 4.80
CA TYR A 182 -20.80 20.47 6.03
C TYR A 182 -20.83 21.79 6.82
N THR A 183 -22.01 22.40 6.90
CA THR A 183 -22.24 23.55 7.79
C THR A 183 -22.28 23.14 9.26
N LYS A 184 -22.85 21.96 9.54
CA LYS A 184 -22.93 21.33 10.87
C LYS A 184 -22.55 19.86 10.73
N PRO A 185 -21.24 19.54 10.76
CA PRO A 185 -20.78 18.18 10.53
C PRO A 185 -21.17 17.24 11.69
N PRO A 186 -21.37 15.94 11.42
CA PRO A 186 -21.33 14.90 12.46
C PRO A 186 -20.03 14.98 13.28
N GLU A 187 -20.06 14.61 14.56
CA GLU A 187 -18.93 14.76 15.50
C GLU A 187 -17.64 14.06 15.03
N GLU A 188 -17.79 12.95 14.31
CA GLU A 188 -16.70 12.15 13.76
C GLU A 188 -15.89 12.93 12.72
N VAL A 189 -16.55 13.78 11.91
CA VAL A 189 -15.89 14.51 10.82
C VAL A 189 -14.81 15.47 11.32
N PRO A 190 -15.11 16.48 12.17
CA PRO A 190 -14.08 17.38 12.68
C PRO A 190 -13.04 16.63 13.52
N THR A 191 -13.44 15.56 14.20
CA THR A 191 -12.54 14.76 15.04
C THR A 191 -11.46 14.04 14.23
N VAL A 192 -11.85 13.30 13.19
CA VAL A 192 -10.90 12.62 12.29
C VAL A 192 -10.05 13.65 11.52
N MET A 193 -10.65 14.73 11.06
CA MET A 193 -9.91 15.77 10.34
C MET A 193 -8.92 16.53 11.23
N LYS A 194 -9.28 16.78 12.49
CA LYS A 194 -8.36 17.36 13.49
C LYS A 194 -7.15 16.45 13.71
N ALA A 195 -7.37 15.15 13.94
CA ALA A 195 -6.26 14.20 14.07
C ALA A 195 -5.38 14.17 12.81
N THR A 196 -6.00 14.23 11.62
CA THR A 196 -5.29 14.28 10.34
C THR A 196 -4.39 15.51 10.23
N PHE A 197 -4.91 16.70 10.46
CA PHE A 197 -4.13 17.94 10.35
C PHE A 197 -3.08 18.11 11.46
N LEU A 198 -3.34 17.54 12.64
CA LEU A 198 -2.38 17.50 13.72
C LEU A 198 -1.13 16.69 13.33
N LEU A 199 -1.32 15.52 12.69
CA LEU A 199 -0.21 14.72 12.14
C LEU A 199 0.52 15.44 10.99
N LEU A 200 -0.19 16.26 10.23
CA LEU A 200 0.39 17.11 9.18
C LEU A 200 1.15 18.33 9.73
N GLY A 201 1.21 18.51 11.05
CA GLY A 201 2.02 19.53 11.71
C GLY A 201 1.28 20.83 12.06
N HIS A 202 -0.04 20.89 11.94
CA HIS A 202 -0.82 22.05 12.39
C HIS A 202 -0.92 22.09 13.91
N SER A 203 -1.05 23.28 14.47
CA SER A 203 -1.17 23.44 15.93
C SER A 203 -2.61 23.21 16.38
N GLU A 204 -2.82 22.88 17.66
CA GLU A 204 -4.17 22.74 18.21
C GLU A 204 -5.00 24.02 18.13
N LYS A 205 -4.35 25.18 18.11
CA LYS A 205 -5.01 26.48 17.98
C LYS A 205 -5.64 26.67 16.61
N ASP A 206 -5.04 26.07 15.58
CA ASP A 206 -5.54 26.12 14.20
C ASP A 206 -6.68 25.11 13.96
N LEU A 207 -6.96 24.25 14.93
CA LEU A 207 -7.88 23.11 14.85
C LEU A 207 -8.95 23.15 15.95
N GLN A 208 -9.24 24.33 16.51
CA GLN A 208 -10.31 24.50 17.49
C GLN A 208 -11.68 24.55 16.81
N ASP A 209 -11.76 25.30 15.71
CA ASP A 209 -13.02 25.55 15.02
C ASP A 209 -13.11 24.76 13.72
N TRP A 210 -14.29 24.20 13.45
CA TRP A 210 -14.55 23.49 12.20
C TRP A 210 -14.30 24.36 10.97
N SER A 211 -14.61 25.65 11.03
CA SER A 211 -14.35 26.59 9.92
C SER A 211 -12.85 26.69 9.58
N GLN A 212 -11.96 26.60 10.57
CA GLN A 212 -10.52 26.58 10.32
C GLN A 212 -10.10 25.28 9.62
N ILE A 213 -10.65 24.14 10.07
CA ILE A 213 -10.42 22.84 9.44
C ILE A 213 -10.96 22.81 8.00
N GLN A 214 -12.12 23.42 7.74
CA GLN A 214 -12.67 23.59 6.38
C GLN A 214 -11.72 24.40 5.51
N ASN A 215 -11.18 25.53 6.00
CA ASN A 215 -10.22 26.32 5.26
C ASN A 215 -8.95 25.52 4.90
N LEU A 216 -8.51 24.61 5.77
CA LEU A 216 -7.40 23.69 5.48
C LEU A 216 -7.77 22.62 4.45
N LEU A 217 -8.98 22.06 4.53
CA LEU A 217 -9.52 21.10 3.56
C LEU A 217 -9.65 21.71 2.16
N GLY A 218 -10.01 22.99 2.06
CA GLY A 218 -10.21 23.71 0.80
C GLY A 218 -8.92 24.08 0.07
N ARG A 219 -7.74 23.86 0.66
CA ARG A 219 -6.45 24.15 0.01
C ARG A 219 -6.22 23.24 -1.21
N LEU A 220 -5.61 23.79 -2.25
CA LEU A 220 -5.37 23.11 -3.54
C LEU A 220 -3.87 22.93 -3.82
N GLY A 221 -3.56 22.09 -4.82
CA GLY A 221 -2.19 21.87 -5.28
C GLY A 221 -1.31 21.21 -4.22
N ARG A 222 -0.10 21.77 -4.01
CA ARG A 222 0.88 21.26 -3.03
C ARG A 222 0.38 21.34 -1.59
N GLU A 223 -0.47 22.33 -1.30
CA GLU A 223 -1.07 22.52 0.02
C GLU A 223 -2.33 21.68 0.25
N SER A 224 -2.80 20.96 -0.77
CA SER A 224 -3.97 20.10 -0.61
C SER A 224 -3.72 19.00 0.41
N VAL A 225 -4.74 18.70 1.23
CA VAL A 225 -4.66 17.66 2.26
C VAL A 225 -4.24 16.31 1.66
N ARG A 226 -4.75 15.97 0.47
CA ARG A 226 -4.43 14.72 -0.24
C ARG A 226 -2.93 14.61 -0.54
N ARG A 227 -2.33 15.67 -1.09
CA ARG A 227 -0.91 15.70 -1.42
C ARG A 227 -0.05 15.63 -0.16
N ARG A 228 -0.39 16.41 0.86
CA ARG A 228 0.34 16.42 2.12
C ARG A 228 0.28 15.06 2.84
N CYS A 229 -0.86 14.37 2.83
CA CYS A 229 -0.97 13.02 3.38
C CYS A 229 -0.08 12.00 2.64
N TYR A 230 0.01 12.12 1.30
CA TYR A 230 0.86 11.26 0.48
C TYR A 230 2.36 11.50 0.76
N GLU A 231 2.77 12.75 0.87
CA GLU A 231 4.18 13.13 1.07
C GLU A 231 4.67 12.96 2.51
N LEU A 232 3.77 12.90 3.51
CA LEU A 232 4.17 12.80 4.92
C LEU A 232 4.99 11.54 5.19
N ASN A 233 6.18 11.71 5.77
CA ASN A 233 6.99 10.61 6.28
C ASN A 233 6.67 10.38 7.77
N PRO A 234 6.28 9.17 8.20
CA PRO A 234 6.01 8.87 9.61
C PRO A 234 7.16 9.26 10.55
N LEU A 235 8.42 9.14 10.12
CA LEU A 235 9.60 9.52 10.91
C LEU A 235 9.62 11.01 11.27
N GLY A 236 9.04 11.87 10.42
CA GLY A 236 8.97 13.32 10.61
C GLY A 236 7.89 13.76 11.60
N ILE A 237 7.01 12.85 12.04
CA ILE A 237 5.90 13.18 12.95
C ILE A 237 6.46 13.31 14.38
N PRO A 238 6.23 14.44 15.09
CA PRO A 238 6.57 14.54 16.51
C PRO A 238 5.80 13.51 17.33
N VAL A 239 6.47 12.85 18.28
CA VAL A 239 5.87 11.78 19.10
C VAL A 239 4.64 12.28 19.87
N ASP A 240 4.70 13.49 20.41
CA ASP A 240 3.60 14.08 21.19
C ASP A 240 2.36 14.31 20.32
N LYS A 241 2.56 14.76 19.08
CA LYS A 241 1.47 14.95 18.11
C LYS A 241 0.84 13.63 17.68
N ALA A 242 1.64 12.56 17.53
CA ALA A 242 1.10 11.23 17.25
C ALA A 242 0.26 10.68 18.42
N ARG A 243 0.71 10.88 19.68
CA ARG A 243 -0.04 10.47 20.88
C ARG A 243 -1.33 11.26 21.06
N GLU A 244 -1.28 12.55 20.80
CA GLU A 244 -2.44 13.42 20.89
C GLU A 244 -3.46 13.07 19.80
N ALA A 245 -3.02 12.85 18.55
CA ALA A 245 -3.88 12.34 17.48
C ALA A 245 -4.51 10.99 17.84
N LYS A 246 -3.74 10.09 18.48
CA LYS A 246 -4.26 8.81 19.00
C LYS A 246 -5.33 9.01 20.06
N ALA A 247 -5.13 9.94 20.98
CA ALA A 247 -6.11 10.25 22.03
C ALA A 247 -7.41 10.79 21.42
N ILE A 248 -7.32 11.65 20.40
CA ILE A 248 -8.46 12.19 19.65
C ILE A 248 -9.27 11.06 18.99
N LEU A 249 -8.59 10.07 18.39
CA LEU A 249 -9.24 8.97 17.67
C LEU A 249 -9.71 7.81 18.57
N ARG A 250 -9.35 7.79 19.86
CA ARG A 250 -9.52 6.64 20.76
C ARG A 250 -10.95 6.07 20.82
N ASN A 251 -11.96 6.93 20.70
CA ASN A 251 -13.37 6.55 20.89
C ASN A 251 -14.10 6.23 19.58
N TYR A 252 -13.38 6.18 18.45
CA TYR A 252 -13.93 5.90 17.14
C TYR A 252 -13.31 4.63 16.59
N ASP A 253 -14.12 3.85 15.88
CA ASP A 253 -13.66 2.72 15.11
C ASP A 253 -13.91 2.95 13.62
N LEU A 254 -13.28 2.12 12.78
CA LEU A 254 -13.39 2.27 11.34
C LEU A 254 -14.82 2.07 10.85
N LEU A 255 -15.56 1.14 11.47
CA LEU A 255 -16.92 0.81 11.07
C LEU A 255 -17.84 2.03 11.21
N ARG A 256 -17.87 2.67 12.38
CA ARG A 256 -18.68 3.86 12.63
C ARG A 256 -18.30 5.02 11.70
N VAL A 257 -17.01 5.24 11.47
CA VAL A 257 -16.55 6.30 10.56
C VAL A 257 -16.97 6.02 9.11
N SER A 258 -17.06 4.74 8.72
CA SER A 258 -17.44 4.33 7.36
C SER A 258 -18.90 4.44 7.02
N GLU A 259 -19.77 4.43 8.03
CA GLU A 259 -21.20 4.69 7.85
C GLU A 259 -21.47 6.17 7.49
N ILE A 260 -20.54 7.08 7.85
CA ILE A 260 -20.70 8.51 7.63
C ILE A 260 -20.22 8.92 6.24
N SER A 261 -18.97 8.57 5.90
CA SER A 261 -18.39 8.95 4.62
C SER A 261 -17.18 8.07 4.26
N VAL A 262 -17.11 7.68 2.98
CA VAL A 262 -15.97 6.95 2.41
C VAL A 262 -14.69 7.78 2.48
N GLY A 263 -14.80 9.10 2.26
CA GLY A 263 -13.68 10.02 2.38
C GLY A 263 -13.12 10.07 3.79
N LEU A 264 -14.02 10.20 4.77
CA LEU A 264 -13.65 10.25 6.17
C LEU A 264 -12.95 8.96 6.62
N SER A 265 -13.44 7.82 6.16
CA SER A 265 -12.83 6.51 6.43
C SER A 265 -11.40 6.40 5.91
N ALA A 266 -11.14 6.94 4.72
CA ALA A 266 -9.79 6.95 4.16
C ALA A 266 -8.84 7.79 5.02
N PHE A 267 -9.27 8.98 5.46
CA PHE A 267 -8.47 9.80 6.38
C PHE A 267 -8.26 9.15 7.74
N TYR A 268 -9.29 8.51 8.31
CA TYR A 268 -9.18 7.76 9.55
C TYR A 268 -8.17 6.60 9.44
N SER A 269 -8.30 5.74 8.43
CA SER A 269 -7.38 4.62 8.22
C SER A 269 -5.95 5.10 8.01
N TRP A 270 -5.77 6.19 7.26
CA TRP A 270 -4.46 6.82 7.07
C TRP A 270 -3.88 7.32 8.38
N ALA A 271 -4.64 8.13 9.14
CA ALA A 271 -4.17 8.71 10.40
C ALA A 271 -3.80 7.61 11.41
N ALA A 272 -4.67 6.61 11.58
CA ALA A 272 -4.42 5.47 12.46
C ALA A 272 -3.14 4.70 12.06
N THR A 273 -2.93 4.47 10.76
CA THR A 273 -1.73 3.79 10.24
C THR A 273 -0.46 4.61 10.49
N MET A 274 -0.51 5.93 10.30
CA MET A 274 0.64 6.81 10.56
C MET A 274 1.00 6.88 12.05
N ILE A 275 -0.01 6.89 12.92
CA ILE A 275 0.16 6.85 14.39
C ILE A 275 0.81 5.53 14.81
N GLU A 276 0.24 4.40 14.38
CA GLU A 276 0.73 3.05 14.70
C GLU A 276 2.20 2.89 14.29
N GLU A 277 2.53 3.29 13.05
CA GLU A 277 3.90 3.25 12.56
C GLU A 277 4.82 4.14 13.40
N ARG A 278 4.37 5.34 13.78
CA ARG A 278 5.20 6.25 14.58
C ARG A 278 5.51 5.67 15.96
N GLU A 279 4.55 5.02 16.60
CA GLU A 279 4.78 4.33 17.88
C GLU A 279 5.79 3.18 17.73
N LYS A 280 5.66 2.38 16.67
CA LYS A 280 6.62 1.30 16.38
C LYS A 280 8.05 1.79 16.13
N LEU A 281 8.19 2.93 15.46
CA LEU A 281 9.48 3.57 15.26
C LEU A 281 10.10 4.02 16.59
N LEU A 282 9.30 4.57 17.50
CA LEU A 282 9.76 4.95 18.84
C LEU A 282 10.20 3.74 19.67
N GLU A 283 9.43 2.65 19.64
CA GLU A 283 9.80 1.39 20.30
C GLU A 283 11.13 0.86 19.78
N SER A 284 11.33 0.89 18.46
CA SER A 284 12.58 0.46 17.82
C SER A 284 13.77 1.32 18.23
N GLN A 285 13.60 2.64 18.32
CA GLN A 285 14.65 3.57 18.76
C GLN A 285 15.02 3.38 20.24
N ARG A 286 14.04 3.04 21.10
CA ARG A 286 14.28 2.79 22.53
C ARG A 286 15.04 1.49 22.78
N ARG A 287 14.89 0.48 21.94
CA ARG A 287 15.63 -0.80 22.07
C ARG A 287 17.11 -0.69 21.74
N ILE A 288 17.52 0.36 21.03
CA ILE A 288 18.91 0.58 20.58
C ILE A 288 19.70 1.41 21.61
N ARG A 289 19.02 2.14 22.50
CA ARG A 289 19.64 2.95 23.56
C ARG A 289 19.68 2.17 24.87
#